data_AF-A0A3T1AYA2-F1
#
_entry.id   AF-A0A3T1AYA2-F1
#
_cell.length_a   1.000
_cell.length_b   1.000
_cell.length_c   1.000
_cell.angle_alpha   90.00
_cell.angle_beta   90.00
_cell.angle_gamma   90.00
#
_symmetry.space_group_name_H-M   'P 1'
#
loop_
_entity.id
_entity.type
_entity.pdbx_description
1 polymer ?
#
loop_
_entity_poly.entity_id
_entity_poly.type
_entity_poly.pdbx_seq_one_letter_code
_entity_poly.pdbx_strand_id
1 'polypeptide(L)'
;MTKIRREVVISEALALLDEAGLDGVSTRQLAKRLGVEQPTLYYYFRTKGDLLAALAQAAMAPHATAPLPVPGDDWRAWFLDNTRSFRRALLTHRDGARLHAGSAPTGDLERIRHKMAFLVASGVPERTAQMAMLAASRFTVGSVLEEQADAGRGVDLPPDVPAIDHESAFEAGLALILAGLSDSSQPG
;
A
#
# COMPACT_ATOMS: atom_id res chain seq x y z
N MET A 1 22.20 -15.55 -24.78
CA MET A 1 21.34 -15.48 -23.59
C MET A 1 21.26 -14.04 -23.13
N THR A 2 20.16 -13.35 -23.44
CA THR A 2 19.96 -11.96 -23.04
C THR A 2 19.77 -11.91 -21.53
N LYS A 3 20.66 -11.22 -20.82
CA LYS A 3 20.57 -11.05 -19.37
C LYS A 3 19.32 -10.23 -19.05
N ILE A 4 18.25 -10.90 -18.62
CA ILE A 4 17.03 -10.20 -18.15
C ILE A 4 17.43 -9.38 -16.93
N ARG A 5 17.00 -8.13 -16.85
CA ARG A 5 17.27 -7.25 -15.70
C ARG A 5 16.21 -7.50 -14.61
N ARG A 6 16.59 -7.37 -13.34
CA ARG A 6 15.68 -7.61 -12.20
C ARG A 6 14.43 -6.75 -12.28
N GLU A 7 14.55 -5.52 -12.75
CA GLU A 7 13.45 -4.56 -12.91
C GLU A 7 12.41 -5.06 -13.93
N VAL A 8 12.87 -5.70 -15.02
CA VAL A 8 11.98 -6.30 -16.02
C VAL A 8 11.22 -7.48 -15.42
N VAL A 9 11.90 -8.33 -14.63
CA VAL A 9 11.24 -9.46 -13.95
C VAL A 9 10.15 -8.97 -13.00
N ILE A 10 10.40 -7.92 -12.23
CA ILE A 10 9.43 -7.33 -11.31
C ILE A 10 8.25 -6.72 -12.07
N SER A 11 8.50 -5.97 -13.14
CA SER A 11 7.46 -5.37 -13.99
C SER A 11 6.53 -6.44 -14.57
N GLU A 12 7.08 -7.53 -15.11
CA GLU A 12 6.29 -8.64 -15.67
C GLU A 12 5.54 -9.43 -14.59
N ALA A 13 6.08 -9.50 -13.38
CA ALA A 13 5.40 -10.13 -12.26
C ALA A 13 4.26 -9.27 -11.69
N LEU A 14 4.37 -7.94 -11.70
CA LEU A 14 3.26 -7.04 -11.40
C LEU A 14 2.17 -7.13 -12.47
N ALA A 15 2.53 -7.20 -13.75
CA ALA A 15 1.55 -7.44 -14.81
C ALA A 15 0.85 -8.80 -14.65
N LEU A 16 1.58 -9.85 -14.26
CA LEU A 16 0.99 -11.15 -13.94
C LEU A 16 0.04 -11.08 -12.72
N LEU A 17 0.36 -10.27 -11.71
CA LEU A 17 -0.51 -10.01 -10.56
C LEU A 17 -1.83 -9.36 -11.01
N ASP A 18 -1.76 -8.35 -11.87
CA ASP A 18 -2.95 -7.66 -12.38
C ASP A 18 -3.86 -8.60 -13.19
N GLU A 19 -3.27 -9.47 -14.02
CA GLU A 19 -4.01 -10.43 -14.84
C GLU A 19 -4.60 -11.59 -14.03
N ALA A 20 -3.79 -12.23 -13.17
CA ALA A 20 -4.12 -13.52 -12.56
C ALA A 20 -4.49 -13.43 -11.06
N GLY A 21 -4.31 -12.26 -10.44
CA GLY A 21 -4.44 -12.09 -8.99
C GLY A 21 -3.30 -12.75 -8.22
N LEU A 22 -3.25 -12.50 -6.91
CA LEU A 22 -2.17 -12.93 -6.03
C LEU A 22 -1.99 -14.44 -5.98
N ASP A 23 -3.10 -15.18 -6.02
CA ASP A 23 -3.12 -16.64 -6.00
C ASP A 23 -2.60 -17.23 -7.34
N GLY A 24 -2.75 -16.47 -8.43
CA GLY A 24 -2.23 -16.78 -9.76
C GLY A 24 -0.76 -16.39 -9.99
N VAL A 25 -0.07 -15.80 -9.00
CA VAL A 25 1.36 -15.49 -9.09
C VAL A 25 2.21 -16.66 -8.57
N SER A 26 3.11 -17.17 -9.43
CA SER A 26 4.14 -18.13 -9.06
C SER A 26 5.41 -17.95 -9.90
N THR A 27 6.56 -18.40 -9.38
CA THR A 27 7.83 -18.41 -10.13
C THR A 27 7.71 -19.20 -11.43
N ARG A 28 6.96 -20.30 -11.46
CA ARG A 28 6.71 -21.08 -12.67
C ARG A 28 5.92 -20.31 -13.73
N GLN A 29 4.84 -19.63 -13.33
CA GLN A 29 4.05 -18.82 -14.26
C GLN A 29 4.86 -17.63 -14.79
N LEU A 30 5.64 -16.99 -13.92
CA LEU A 30 6.53 -15.90 -14.31
C LEU A 30 7.62 -16.37 -15.28
N ALA A 31 8.22 -17.55 -15.07
CA ALA A 31 9.22 -18.13 -15.97
C ALA A 31 8.64 -18.37 -17.36
N LYS A 32 7.44 -18.97 -17.41
CA LYS A 32 6.69 -19.19 -18.66
C LYS A 32 6.39 -17.87 -19.37
N ARG A 33 5.94 -16.84 -18.64
CA ARG A 33 5.64 -15.52 -19.20
C ARG A 33 6.88 -14.86 -19.82
N LEU A 34 8.01 -14.95 -19.12
CA LEU A 34 9.29 -14.37 -19.55
C LEU A 34 10.01 -15.19 -20.63
N GLY A 35 9.50 -16.38 -20.97
CA GLY A 35 10.17 -17.29 -21.92
C GLY A 35 11.53 -17.78 -21.43
N VAL A 36 11.70 -17.94 -20.11
CA VAL A 36 12.96 -18.42 -19.50
C VAL A 36 12.75 -19.68 -18.68
N GLU A 37 13.83 -20.41 -18.48
CA GLU A 37 13.86 -21.57 -17.60
C GLU A 37 13.75 -21.17 -16.13
N GLN A 38 13.10 -22.00 -15.30
CA GLN A 38 12.94 -21.72 -13.86
C GLN A 38 14.25 -21.42 -13.13
N PRO A 39 15.39 -22.11 -13.38
CA PRO A 39 16.68 -21.77 -12.78
C PRO A 39 17.10 -20.31 -12.99
N THR A 40 16.72 -19.68 -14.10
CA THR A 40 16.98 -18.26 -14.36
C THR A 40 16.22 -17.36 -13.38
N LEU A 41 15.01 -17.73 -12.97
CA LEU A 41 14.26 -16.98 -11.95
C LEU A 41 14.74 -17.25 -10.54
N TYR A 42 15.22 -18.46 -10.23
CA TYR A 42 15.82 -18.77 -8.92
C TYR A 42 17.05 -17.92 -8.60
N TYR A 43 17.74 -17.40 -9.62
CA TYR A 43 18.80 -16.40 -9.44
C TYR A 43 18.28 -15.08 -8.83
N TYR A 44 17.05 -14.67 -9.17
CA TYR A 44 16.44 -13.43 -8.68
C TYR A 44 15.63 -13.63 -7.39
N PHE A 45 14.87 -14.72 -7.33
CA PHE A 45 13.93 -15.01 -6.24
C PHE A 45 14.01 -16.49 -5.90
N ARG A 46 14.52 -16.83 -4.71
CA ARG A 46 14.71 -18.22 -4.31
C ARG A 46 13.38 -18.88 -3.93
N THR A 47 12.44 -18.09 -3.42
CA THR A 47 11.12 -18.56 -2.99
C THR A 47 9.99 -17.70 -3.56
N LYS A 48 8.74 -18.21 -3.52
CA LYS A 48 7.55 -17.39 -3.78
C LYS A 48 7.47 -16.20 -2.81
N GLY A 49 7.87 -16.39 -1.55
CA GLY A 49 7.93 -15.31 -0.56
C GLY A 49 8.87 -14.17 -0.98
N ASP A 50 10.05 -14.49 -1.51
CA ASP A 50 11.01 -13.48 -1.98
C ASP A 50 10.45 -12.66 -3.15
N LEU A 51 9.75 -13.33 -4.08
CA LEU A 51 9.06 -12.68 -5.18
C LEU A 51 7.97 -11.75 -4.64
N LEU A 52 7.08 -12.24 -3.77
CA LEU A 52 5.99 -11.44 -3.22
C LEU A 52 6.51 -10.23 -2.41
N ALA A 53 7.58 -10.39 -1.63
CA ALA A 53 8.20 -9.29 -0.91
C ALA A 53 8.76 -8.21 -1.87
N ALA A 54 9.39 -8.63 -2.97
CA ALA A 54 9.87 -7.70 -3.99
C ALA A 54 8.74 -7.00 -4.73
N LEU A 55 7.63 -7.68 -5.00
CA LEU A 55 6.43 -7.08 -5.60
C LEU A 55 5.78 -6.08 -4.64
N ALA A 56 5.65 -6.42 -3.36
CA ALA A 56 5.10 -5.51 -2.34
C ALA A 56 5.94 -4.22 -2.26
N GLN A 57 7.27 -4.34 -2.27
CA GLN A 57 8.18 -3.19 -2.29
C GLN A 57 8.01 -2.35 -3.56
N ALA A 58 7.91 -2.99 -4.73
CA ALA A 58 7.77 -2.29 -6.01
C ALA A 58 6.40 -1.58 -6.12
N ALA A 59 5.32 -2.25 -5.73
CA ALA A 59 3.97 -1.68 -5.71
C ALA A 59 3.87 -0.48 -4.74
N MET A 60 4.59 -0.54 -3.61
CA MET A 60 4.65 0.58 -2.65
C MET A 60 5.63 1.68 -3.04
N ALA A 61 6.46 1.51 -4.08
CA ALA A 61 7.49 2.47 -4.44
C ALA A 61 6.96 3.91 -4.61
N PRO A 62 5.82 4.17 -5.29
CA PRO A 62 5.29 5.53 -5.43
C PRO A 62 4.98 6.22 -4.09
N HIS A 63 4.50 5.46 -3.10
CA HIS A 63 4.27 5.98 -1.74
C HIS A 63 5.58 6.06 -0.94
N ALA A 64 6.42 5.02 -1.04
CA ALA A 64 7.67 4.92 -0.33
C ALA A 64 8.63 6.05 -0.72
N THR A 65 8.63 6.50 -1.98
CA THR A 65 9.49 7.58 -2.47
C THR A 65 8.81 8.94 -2.55
N ALA A 66 7.56 9.07 -2.07
CA ALA A 66 6.86 10.35 -2.04
C ALA A 66 7.67 11.41 -1.25
N PRO A 67 7.58 12.71 -1.57
CA PRO A 67 8.25 13.76 -0.80
C PRO A 67 7.95 13.64 0.70
N LEU A 68 9.00 13.77 1.52
CA LEU A 68 8.86 13.82 2.97
C LEU A 68 8.40 15.22 3.39
N PRO A 69 7.65 15.34 4.49
CA PRO A 69 7.23 16.64 5.00
C PRO A 69 8.46 17.46 5.44
N VAL A 70 8.39 18.77 5.29
CA VAL A 70 9.42 19.70 5.74
C VAL A 70 8.89 20.62 6.84
N PRO A 71 9.77 21.22 7.68
CA PRO A 71 9.34 22.20 8.67
C PRO A 71 8.53 23.33 8.03
N GLY A 72 7.35 23.61 8.57
CA GLY A 72 6.43 24.64 8.06
C GLY A 72 5.27 24.11 7.22
N ASP A 73 5.29 22.85 6.80
CA ASP A 73 4.13 22.20 6.16
C ASP A 73 2.94 22.11 7.15
N ASP A 74 1.71 22.21 6.65
CA ASP A 74 0.52 21.88 7.45
C ASP A 74 0.47 20.37 7.68
N TRP A 75 0.69 19.98 8.94
CA TRP A 75 0.71 18.57 9.32
C TRP A 75 -0.60 17.84 9.05
N ARG A 76 -1.74 18.55 9.08
CA ARG A 76 -3.06 17.95 8.82
C ARG A 76 -3.21 17.62 7.34
N ALA A 77 -2.94 18.59 6.48
CA ALA A 77 -2.95 18.40 5.03
C ALA A 77 -1.95 17.29 4.63
N TRP A 78 -0.74 17.33 5.19
CA TRP A 78 0.27 16.31 4.93
C TRP A 78 -0.18 14.90 5.36
N PHE A 79 -0.79 14.76 6.55
CA PHE A 79 -1.26 13.46 7.04
C PHE A 79 -2.32 12.84 6.12
N LEU A 80 -3.27 13.67 5.66
CA LEU A 80 -4.28 13.27 4.68
C LEU A 80 -3.62 12.80 3.37
N ASP A 81 -2.72 13.60 2.81
CA ASP A 81 -2.09 13.32 1.53
C ASP A 81 -1.15 12.10 1.58
N ASN A 82 -0.44 11.92 2.69
CA ASN A 82 0.33 10.71 2.97
C ASN A 82 -0.57 9.47 2.97
N THR A 83 -1.75 9.56 3.61
CA THR A 83 -2.69 8.43 3.72
C THR A 83 -3.37 8.12 2.39
N ARG A 84 -3.76 9.14 1.62
CA ARG A 84 -4.26 8.99 0.24
C ARG A 84 -3.20 8.42 -0.69
N SER A 85 -1.95 8.86 -0.57
CA SER A 85 -0.83 8.30 -1.34
C SER A 85 -0.64 6.80 -1.05
N PHE A 86 -0.78 6.39 0.20
CA PHE A 86 -0.72 4.98 0.57
C PHE A 86 -1.89 4.20 -0.04
N ARG A 87 -3.13 4.70 0.05
CA ARG A 87 -4.30 4.10 -0.59
C ARG A 87 -4.11 3.92 -2.10
N ARG A 88 -3.68 4.96 -2.81
CA ARG A 88 -3.42 4.92 -4.26
C ARG A 88 -2.39 3.84 -4.62
N ALA A 89 -1.32 3.70 -3.84
CA ALA A 89 -0.31 2.67 -4.07
C ALA A 89 -0.88 1.25 -3.91
N LEU A 90 -1.76 1.02 -2.92
CA LEU A 90 -2.39 -0.28 -2.71
C LEU A 90 -3.40 -0.63 -3.81
N LEU A 91 -4.10 0.37 -4.34
CA LEU A 91 -5.07 0.23 -5.43
C LEU A 91 -4.43 0.13 -6.82
N THR A 92 -3.13 0.43 -6.96
CA THR A 92 -2.44 0.42 -8.26
C THR A 92 -2.47 -0.96 -8.91
N HIS A 93 -2.42 -2.02 -8.11
CA HIS A 93 -2.39 -3.40 -8.59
C HIS A 93 -3.50 -4.24 -7.97
N ARG A 94 -3.98 -5.23 -8.73
CA ARG A 94 -4.94 -6.23 -8.23
C ARG A 94 -4.37 -6.95 -7.02
N ASP A 95 -5.21 -7.19 -6.00
CA ASP A 95 -4.80 -7.78 -4.72
C ASP A 95 -3.66 -7.02 -4.00
N GLY A 96 -3.40 -5.76 -4.36
CA GLY A 96 -2.29 -4.97 -3.80
C GLY A 96 -2.34 -4.82 -2.27
N ALA A 97 -3.54 -4.74 -1.68
CA ALA A 97 -3.66 -4.73 -0.22
C ALA A 97 -3.36 -6.08 0.43
N ARG A 98 -3.76 -7.20 -0.21
CA ARG A 98 -3.39 -8.56 0.25
C ARG A 98 -1.89 -8.79 0.15
N LEU A 99 -1.29 -8.34 -0.95
CA LEU A 99 0.16 -8.42 -1.18
C LEU A 99 0.91 -7.65 -0.10
N HIS A 100 0.46 -6.43 0.24
CA HIS A 100 1.04 -5.62 1.30
C HIS A 100 0.92 -6.32 2.67
N ALA A 101 -0.28 -6.76 3.05
CA ALA A 101 -0.55 -7.38 4.35
C ALA A 101 0.22 -8.69 4.59
N GLY A 102 0.50 -9.46 3.52
CA GLY A 102 1.27 -10.70 3.57
C GLY A 102 2.80 -10.50 3.53
N SER A 103 3.28 -9.27 3.40
CA SER A 103 4.71 -8.96 3.30
C SER A 103 5.31 -8.53 4.64
N ALA A 104 6.57 -8.89 4.90
CA ALA A 104 7.29 -8.35 6.05
C ALA A 104 7.53 -6.85 5.85
N PRO A 105 7.50 -6.03 6.93
CA PRO A 105 7.83 -4.61 6.83
C PRO A 105 9.29 -4.45 6.39
N THR A 106 9.52 -4.23 5.09
CA THR A 106 10.81 -3.80 4.54
C THR A 106 10.87 -2.28 4.39
N GLY A 107 9.94 -1.58 5.04
CA GLY A 107 9.82 -0.13 5.01
C GLY A 107 11.09 0.55 5.52
N ASP A 108 11.41 1.68 4.91
CA ASP A 108 12.54 2.50 5.28
C ASP A 108 12.30 3.14 6.67
N LEU A 109 12.96 2.59 7.69
CA LEU A 109 12.86 3.03 9.09
C LEU A 109 13.25 4.51 9.25
N GLU A 110 14.18 5.02 8.44
CA GLU A 110 14.59 6.43 8.48
C GLU A 110 13.42 7.32 8.07
N ARG A 111 12.68 6.91 7.04
CA ARG A 111 11.51 7.66 6.55
C ARG A 111 10.36 7.61 7.55
N ILE A 112 10.13 6.47 8.19
CA ILE A 112 9.16 6.37 9.28
C ILE A 112 9.54 7.32 10.41
N ARG A 113 10.82 7.33 10.82
CA ARG A 113 11.32 8.23 11.86
C ARG A 113 11.15 9.70 11.48
N HIS A 114 11.43 10.06 10.23
CA HIS A 114 11.23 11.42 9.72
C HIS A 114 9.77 11.86 9.83
N LYS A 115 8.83 11.03 9.35
CA LYS A 115 7.38 11.30 9.43
C LYS A 115 6.93 11.50 10.87
N MET A 116 7.41 10.65 11.79
CA MET A 116 7.13 10.76 13.21
C MET A 116 7.70 12.05 13.82
N ALA A 117 8.96 12.36 13.53
CA ALA A 117 9.61 13.58 14.01
C ALA A 117 8.90 14.85 13.52
N PHE A 118 8.43 14.86 12.27
CA PHE A 118 7.64 15.97 11.72
C PHE A 118 6.32 16.19 12.48
N LEU A 119 5.55 15.13 12.73
CA LEU A 119 4.30 15.23 13.49
C LEU A 119 4.54 15.75 14.91
N VAL A 120 5.58 15.25 15.58
CA VAL A 120 5.96 15.70 16.93
C VAL A 120 6.39 17.16 16.94
N ALA A 121 7.23 17.57 15.98
CA ALA A 121 7.64 18.96 15.84
C ALA A 121 6.47 19.92 15.53
N SER A 122 5.39 19.39 14.96
CA SER A 122 4.15 20.14 14.67
C SER A 122 3.21 20.25 15.88
N GLY A 123 3.63 19.77 17.05
CA GLY A 123 2.87 19.84 18.30
C GLY A 123 1.97 18.62 18.57
N VAL A 124 2.01 17.58 17.74
CA VAL A 124 1.26 16.34 17.98
C VAL A 124 2.00 15.49 19.02
N PRO A 125 1.36 15.08 20.14
CA PRO A 125 2.02 14.21 21.11
C PRO A 125 2.53 12.91 20.47
N GLU A 126 3.72 12.44 20.84
CA GLU A 126 4.39 11.30 20.19
C GLU A 126 3.51 10.04 20.14
N ARG A 127 2.89 9.68 21.27
CA ARG A 127 1.98 8.53 21.35
C ARG A 127 0.76 8.70 20.44
N THR A 128 0.23 9.92 20.36
CA THR A 128 -0.90 10.25 19.49
C THR A 128 -0.50 10.13 18.03
N ALA A 129 0.65 10.68 17.62
CA ALA A 129 1.19 10.54 16.26
C ALA A 129 1.43 9.08 15.88
N GLN A 130 1.93 8.26 16.81
CA GLN A 130 2.16 6.84 16.55
C GLN A 130 0.84 6.09 16.34
N MET A 131 -0.15 6.33 17.20
CA MET A 131 -1.47 5.71 17.08
C MET A 131 -2.20 6.21 15.82
N ALA A 132 -2.06 7.48 15.46
CA ALA A 132 -2.57 8.06 14.23
C ALA A 132 -2.09 7.29 12.99
N MET A 133 -0.78 7.16 12.86
CA MET A 133 -0.14 6.52 11.71
C MET A 133 -0.52 5.05 11.62
N LEU A 134 -0.56 4.33 12.75
CA LEU A 134 -0.99 2.94 12.80
C LEU A 134 -2.48 2.77 12.48
N ALA A 135 -3.35 3.63 13.02
CA ALA A 135 -4.78 3.60 12.77
C ALA A 135 -5.09 3.90 11.31
N ALA A 136 -4.54 4.99 10.75
CA ALA A 136 -4.70 5.34 9.35
C ALA A 136 -4.16 4.24 8.41
N SER A 137 -2.99 3.66 8.72
CA SER A 137 -2.44 2.56 7.91
C SER A 137 -3.37 1.34 7.92
N ARG A 138 -3.83 0.89 9.10
CA ARG A 138 -4.73 -0.28 9.21
C ARG A 138 -6.10 -0.03 8.59
N PHE A 139 -6.66 1.16 8.81
CA PHE A 139 -7.90 1.60 8.18
C PHE A 139 -7.78 1.56 6.65
N THR A 140 -6.68 2.10 6.12
CA THR A 140 -6.44 2.13 4.67
C THR A 140 -6.31 0.73 4.09
N VAL A 141 -5.54 -0.16 4.73
CA VAL A 141 -5.40 -1.55 4.28
C VAL A 141 -6.76 -2.26 4.31
N GLY A 142 -7.54 -2.13 5.39
CA GLY A 142 -8.87 -2.74 5.49
C GLY A 142 -9.84 -2.20 4.44
N SER A 143 -9.90 -0.88 4.26
CA SER A 143 -10.74 -0.24 3.25
C SER A 143 -10.42 -0.72 1.84
N VAL A 144 -9.13 -0.82 1.49
CA VAL A 144 -8.72 -1.28 0.16
C VAL A 144 -8.93 -2.79 -0.01
N LEU A 145 -8.80 -3.60 1.06
CA LEU A 145 -9.12 -5.02 0.99
C LEU A 145 -10.59 -5.27 0.63
N GLU A 146 -11.51 -4.55 1.26
CA GLU A 146 -12.95 -4.66 0.94
C GLU A 146 -13.25 -4.17 -0.48
N GLU A 147 -12.70 -3.01 -0.87
CA GLU A 147 -12.86 -2.44 -2.23
C GLU A 147 -12.36 -3.41 -3.32
N GLN A 148 -11.17 -4.00 -3.13
CA GLN A 148 -10.62 -4.97 -4.08
C GLN A 148 -11.41 -6.30 -4.09
N ALA A 149 -11.97 -6.71 -2.96
CA ALA A 149 -12.81 -7.91 -2.88
C ALA A 149 -14.15 -7.71 -3.60
N ASP A 150 -14.78 -6.55 -3.46
CA ASP A 150 -16.07 -6.23 -4.10
C ASP A 150 -15.93 -6.10 -5.62
N ALA A 151 -14.87 -5.44 -6.09
CA ALA A 151 -14.56 -5.36 -7.52
C ALA A 151 -14.37 -6.75 -8.17
N GLY A 152 -13.85 -7.73 -7.42
CA GLY A 152 -13.66 -9.11 -7.88
C GLY A 152 -14.92 -9.97 -7.83
N ARG A 153 -15.92 -9.61 -7.01
CA ARG A 153 -17.14 -10.41 -6.79
C ARG A 153 -18.24 -10.12 -7.81
N GLY A 154 -18.22 -8.98 -8.50
CA GLY A 154 -19.31 -8.59 -9.41
C GLY A 154 -20.66 -8.62 -8.68
N VAL A 155 -20.73 -7.94 -7.53
CA VAL A 155 -21.86 -8.07 -6.60
C VAL A 155 -23.16 -7.66 -7.30
N ASP A 156 -24.05 -8.63 -7.52
CA ASP A 156 -25.40 -8.42 -8.05
C ASP A 156 -26.30 -7.97 -6.88
N LEU A 157 -26.10 -6.72 -6.46
CA LEU A 157 -26.93 -6.10 -5.43
C LEU A 157 -28.35 -5.86 -5.98
N PRO A 158 -29.39 -5.98 -5.13
CA PRO A 158 -30.74 -5.56 -5.51
C PRO A 158 -30.75 -4.13 -6.06
N PRO A 159 -31.59 -3.80 -7.07
CA PRO A 159 -31.56 -2.49 -7.75
C PRO A 159 -31.82 -1.28 -6.84
N ASP A 160 -32.42 -1.49 -5.67
CA ASP A 160 -32.73 -0.48 -4.66
C ASP A 160 -31.57 -0.25 -3.68
N VAL A 161 -30.53 -1.09 -3.70
CA VAL A 161 -29.33 -0.91 -2.89
C VAL A 161 -28.32 -0.09 -3.70
N PRO A 162 -27.97 1.14 -3.27
CA PRO A 162 -26.95 1.92 -3.95
C PRO A 162 -25.59 1.23 -3.86
N ALA A 163 -24.84 1.27 -4.96
CA ALA A 163 -23.46 0.80 -4.98
C ALA A 163 -22.63 1.57 -3.94
N ILE A 164 -21.67 0.87 -3.32
CA ILE A 164 -20.78 1.48 -2.33
C ILE A 164 -19.82 2.44 -3.05
N ASP A 165 -19.89 3.72 -2.72
CA ASP A 165 -18.88 4.70 -3.10
C ASP A 165 -17.68 4.56 -2.15
N HIS A 166 -16.73 3.70 -2.53
CA HIS A 166 -15.54 3.41 -1.73
C HIS A 166 -14.65 4.64 -1.52
N GLU A 167 -14.60 5.57 -2.48
CA GLU A 167 -13.81 6.81 -2.36
C GLU A 167 -14.41 7.71 -1.28
N SER A 168 -15.71 7.99 -1.36
CA SER A 168 -16.39 8.82 -0.37
C SER A 168 -16.37 8.19 1.02
N ALA A 169 -16.54 6.87 1.12
CA ALA A 169 -16.44 6.14 2.38
C ALA A 169 -15.02 6.23 2.99
N PHE A 170 -13.99 6.10 2.15
CA PHE A 170 -12.60 6.23 2.59
C PHE A 170 -12.30 7.66 3.09
N GLU A 171 -12.67 8.68 2.33
CA GLU A 171 -12.44 10.09 2.70
C GLU A 171 -13.19 10.47 3.98
N ALA A 172 -14.41 9.98 4.18
CA ALA A 172 -15.16 10.18 5.43
C ALA A 172 -14.45 9.52 6.63
N GLY A 173 -14.00 8.28 6.49
CA GLY A 173 -13.27 7.58 7.55
C GLY A 173 -11.93 8.25 7.88
N LEU A 174 -11.20 8.70 6.86
CA LEU A 174 -9.95 9.43 7.03
C LEU A 174 -10.15 10.78 7.74
N ALA A 175 -11.22 11.50 7.40
CA ALA A 175 -11.57 12.75 8.07
C ALA A 175 -11.90 12.54 9.56
N LEU A 176 -12.61 11.46 9.91
CA LEU A 176 -12.89 11.10 11.31
C LEU A 176 -11.60 10.80 12.10
N ILE A 177 -10.65 10.09 11.49
CA ILE A 177 -9.33 9.84 12.10
C ILE A 177 -8.62 11.17 12.37
N LEU A 178 -8.56 12.06 11.38
CA LEU A 178 -7.90 13.36 11.53
C LEU A 178 -8.56 14.25 12.61
N ALA A 179 -9.90 14.26 12.67
CA ALA A 179 -10.64 15.00 13.68
C ALA A 179 -10.27 14.54 15.11
N GLY A 180 -10.25 13.22 15.35
CA GLY A 180 -9.85 12.67 16.65
C GLY A 180 -8.41 13.01 17.05
N LEU A 181 -7.50 13.19 16.08
CA LEU A 181 -6.14 13.67 16.34
C LEU A 181 -6.09 15.14 16.72
N SER A 182 -6.95 15.96 16.11
CA SER A 182 -7.02 17.39 16.39
C SER A 182 -7.56 17.65 17.80
N ASP A 183 -8.56 16.88 18.23
CA ASP A 183 -9.17 17.02 19.56
C ASP A 183 -8.22 16.55 20.69
N SER A 184 -7.43 15.50 20.44
CA SER A 184 -6.44 14.99 21.40
C SER A 184 -5.15 15.83 21.47
N SER A 185 -4.99 16.82 20.58
CA SER A 185 -3.85 17.73 20.53
C SER A 185 -4.06 19.06 21.26
N GLN A 186 -5.28 19.36 21.71
CA GLN A 186 -5.53 20.54 22.54
C GLN A 186 -5.13 20.24 23.99
N PRO A 187 -4.28 21.07 24.64
CA PRO A 187 -4.09 20.98 26.07
C PRO A 187 -5.40 21.33 26.77
N GLY A 188 -5.86 20.46 27.67
CA GLY A 188 -6.95 20.76 28.59
C GLY A 188 -6.59 21.83 29.62
#